data_AF-A0A355TUH9-F1
#
_entry.id   AF-A0A355TUH9-F1
#
_cell.length_a   1.000
_cell.length_b   1.000
_cell.length_c   1.000
_cell.angle_alpha   90.00
_cell.angle_beta   90.00
_cell.angle_gamma   90.00
#
_symmetry.space_group_name_H-M   'P 1'
#
loop_
_entity.id
_entity.type
_entity.pdbx_description
1 polymer ?
#
loop_
_entity_poly.entity_id
_entity_poly.type
_entity_poly.pdbx_seq_one_letter_code
_entity_poly.pdbx_strand_id
1 'polypeptide(L)'
;MTSLKANIKDASLFRKIYIIDLFFCYISFLQIPAYVLLVFLFIWGVYLVIHNQQKNNTFFKMRFGLWVGTFLAFSFLTMLINLSITILYSFIMLLHVIVCFFIFYGMHTEPDFNFREELYTIAKIIVYITTVANIIGIICLMLGFSFEWYWIKFTIYENRFTGVFINPNNLGFISVVALVCCHMLYKKDFMESVSQQRVSKIWIISCVCTSLFSLVLCDSNASMVLALGYVVVYVVYI
;
A
#
# COMPACT_ATOMS: atom_id res chain seq x y z
N MET A 1 8.17 -3.74 -30.21
CA MET A 1 9.00 -2.71 -29.55
C MET A 1 8.23 -1.40 -29.24
N THR A 2 7.10 -1.12 -29.89
CA THR A 2 6.21 0.02 -29.62
C THR A 2 5.38 -0.14 -28.33
N SER A 3 4.87 -1.34 -28.04
CA SER A 3 4.07 -1.61 -26.82
C SER A 3 4.88 -1.49 -25.52
N LEU A 4 6.12 -2.00 -25.46
CA LEU A 4 6.94 -1.92 -24.24
C LEU A 4 7.27 -0.47 -23.84
N LYS A 5 7.57 0.39 -24.83
CA LYS A 5 7.82 1.82 -24.59
C LYS A 5 6.57 2.57 -24.11
N ALA A 6 5.39 2.14 -24.55
CA ALA A 6 4.14 2.68 -24.04
C ALA A 6 3.92 2.27 -22.57
N ASN A 7 4.14 0.99 -22.25
CA ASN A 7 3.99 0.48 -20.89
C ASN A 7 4.95 1.13 -19.89
N ILE A 8 6.20 1.42 -20.29
CA ILE A 8 7.19 2.12 -19.44
C ILE A 8 6.78 3.57 -19.13
N LYS A 9 5.92 4.18 -19.94
CA LYS A 9 5.41 5.53 -19.72
C LYS A 9 4.06 5.56 -19.01
N ASP A 10 3.48 4.40 -18.72
CA ASP A 10 2.18 4.27 -18.08
C ASP A 10 2.34 4.36 -16.54
N ALA A 11 1.96 5.50 -15.99
CA ALA A 11 2.01 5.74 -14.55
C ALA A 11 0.97 4.92 -13.77
N SER A 12 -0.18 4.59 -14.38
CA SER A 12 -1.22 3.76 -13.75
C SER A 12 -0.75 2.32 -13.59
N LEU A 13 -0.09 1.78 -14.61
CA LEU A 13 0.50 0.44 -14.53
C LEU A 13 1.60 0.38 -13.47
N PHE A 14 2.46 1.41 -13.41
CA PHE A 14 3.47 1.53 -12.35
C PHE A 14 2.82 1.53 -10.95
N ARG A 15 1.80 2.36 -10.71
CA ARG A 15 1.13 2.46 -9.41
C ARG A 15 0.55 1.12 -8.94
N LYS A 16 -0.10 0.39 -9.84
CA LYS A 16 -0.65 -0.94 -9.54
C LYS A 16 0.45 -1.93 -9.14
N ILE A 17 1.51 -2.04 -9.95
CA ILE A 17 2.62 -2.95 -9.67
C ILE A 17 3.32 -2.57 -8.37
N TYR A 18 3.55 -1.28 -8.16
CA TYR A 18 4.23 -0.76 -6.98
C TYR A 18 3.45 -1.04 -5.69
N ILE A 19 2.13 -0.86 -5.67
CA ILE A 19 1.33 -1.19 -4.48
C ILE A 19 1.34 -2.71 -4.20
N ILE A 20 1.27 -3.54 -5.25
CA ILE A 20 1.33 -5.00 -5.10
C ILE A 20 2.69 -5.43 -4.54
N ASP A 21 3.77 -4.86 -5.06
CA ASP A 21 5.13 -5.13 -4.60
C ASP A 21 5.34 -4.69 -3.14
N LEU A 22 4.85 -3.50 -2.76
CA LEU A 22 4.84 -3.06 -1.36
C LEU A 22 4.07 -4.02 -0.45
N PHE A 23 2.96 -4.60 -0.92
CA PHE A 23 2.25 -5.62 -0.18
C PHE A 23 3.10 -6.89 0.00
N PHE A 24 3.77 -7.35 -1.06
CA PHE A 24 4.65 -8.52 -1.00
C PHE A 24 5.88 -8.30 -0.10
N CYS A 25 6.35 -7.05 0.03
CA CYS A 25 7.36 -6.69 1.02
C CYS A 25 6.93 -7.00 2.46
N TYR A 26 5.62 -7.14 2.75
CA TYR A 26 5.11 -7.49 4.08
C TYR A 26 4.93 -9.00 4.31
N ILE A 27 4.98 -9.82 3.25
CA ILE A 27 4.83 -11.28 3.32
C ILE A 27 6.19 -11.92 3.56
N SER A 28 6.33 -12.73 4.60
CA SER A 28 7.63 -13.24 5.07
C SER A 28 8.43 -13.99 4.01
N PHE A 29 7.77 -14.79 3.16
CA PHE A 29 8.43 -15.58 2.12
C PHE A 29 8.75 -14.79 0.84
N LEU A 30 8.00 -13.73 0.57
CA LEU A 30 8.12 -12.93 -0.65
C LEU A 30 8.93 -11.66 -0.45
N GLN A 31 9.34 -11.37 0.78
CA GLN A 31 10.04 -10.15 1.14
C GLN A 31 11.31 -9.90 0.32
N ILE A 32 12.22 -10.88 0.23
CA ILE A 32 13.48 -10.73 -0.50
C ILE A 32 13.24 -10.48 -2.00
N PRO A 33 12.48 -11.32 -2.73
CA PRO A 33 12.22 -11.05 -4.14
C PRO A 33 11.46 -9.74 -4.36
N ALA A 34 10.55 -9.36 -3.46
CA ALA A 34 9.85 -8.08 -3.52
C ALA A 34 10.82 -6.89 -3.34
N TYR A 35 11.75 -6.94 -2.38
CA TYR A 35 12.77 -5.89 -2.24
C TYR A 35 13.67 -5.75 -3.47
N VAL A 36 14.01 -6.86 -4.13
CA VAL A 36 14.76 -6.80 -5.40
C VAL A 36 13.93 -6.10 -6.47
N LEU A 37 12.65 -6.44 -6.61
CA LEU A 37 11.74 -5.79 -7.56
C LEU A 37 11.55 -4.30 -7.23
N LEU A 38 11.45 -3.95 -5.94
CA LEU A 38 11.30 -2.57 -5.46
C LEU A 38 12.44 -1.66 -5.93
N VAL A 39 13.67 -2.16 -6.02
CA VAL A 39 14.81 -1.38 -6.55
C VAL A 39 14.59 -1.02 -8.02
N PHE A 40 14.13 -1.97 -8.83
CA PHE A 40 13.82 -1.71 -10.25
C PHE A 40 12.63 -0.75 -10.40
N LEU A 41 11.59 -0.93 -9.56
CA LEU A 41 10.44 -0.03 -9.53
C LEU A 41 10.86 1.38 -9.07
N PHE A 42 11.79 1.51 -8.14
CA PHE A 42 12.27 2.81 -7.70
C PHE A 42 12.92 3.60 -8.85
N ILE A 43 13.79 2.95 -9.63
CA ILE A 43 14.43 3.57 -10.81
C ILE A 43 13.36 3.99 -11.83
N TRP A 44 12.37 3.13 -12.07
CA TRP A 44 11.26 3.44 -12.97
C TRP A 44 10.38 4.59 -12.44
N GLY A 45 10.11 4.64 -11.15
CA GLY A 45 9.37 5.71 -10.50
C GLY A 45 10.06 7.07 -10.67
N VAL A 46 11.38 7.12 -10.46
CA VAL A 46 12.17 8.35 -10.72
C VAL A 46 12.04 8.79 -12.19
N TYR A 47 12.16 7.86 -13.14
CA TYR A 47 11.95 8.16 -14.55
C TYR A 47 10.55 8.73 -14.84
N LEU A 48 9.50 8.15 -14.26
CA LEU A 48 8.12 8.60 -14.42
C LEU A 48 7.89 9.98 -13.83
N VAL A 49 8.46 10.29 -12.66
CA VAL A 49 8.37 11.63 -12.07
C VAL A 49 8.98 12.68 -12.98
N ILE A 50 10.17 12.43 -13.53
CA ILE A 50 10.84 13.36 -14.45
C ILE A 50 9.99 13.54 -15.72
N HIS A 51 9.50 12.45 -16.29
CA HIS A 51 8.66 12.48 -17.49
C HIS A 51 7.34 13.24 -17.27
N ASN A 52 6.64 12.96 -16.17
CA ASN A 52 5.37 13.62 -15.83
C ASN A 52 5.59 15.09 -15.47
N GLN A 53 6.72 15.44 -14.85
CA GLN A 53 7.08 16.83 -14.61
C GLN A 53 7.30 17.59 -15.92
N GLN A 54 8.06 17.02 -16.86
CA GLN A 54 8.33 17.64 -18.17
C GLN A 54 7.07 17.78 -19.03
N LYS A 55 6.20 16.77 -19.03
CA LYS A 55 5.00 16.75 -19.88
C LYS A 55 3.86 17.60 -19.32
N ASN A 56 3.59 17.48 -18.01
CA ASN A 56 2.37 18.04 -17.40
C ASN A 56 2.64 19.22 -16.47
N ASN A 57 3.90 19.56 -16.15
CA ASN A 57 4.28 20.50 -15.08
C ASN A 57 3.62 20.15 -13.74
N THR A 58 3.67 18.86 -13.40
CA THR A 58 2.98 18.24 -12.26
C THR A 58 3.15 19.03 -10.95
N PHE A 59 4.38 19.43 -10.59
CA PHE A 59 4.67 20.16 -9.35
C PHE A 59 3.81 21.41 -9.15
N PHE A 60 3.69 22.24 -10.20
CA PHE A 60 3.02 23.53 -10.11
C PHE A 60 1.50 23.41 -10.29
N LYS A 61 1.04 22.33 -10.92
CA LYS A 61 -0.40 22.08 -11.12
C LYS A 61 -1.04 21.23 -10.03
N MET A 62 -0.26 20.61 -9.16
CA MET A 62 -0.78 19.85 -8.02
C MET A 62 -1.53 20.77 -7.05
N ARG A 63 -2.77 20.41 -6.68
CA ARG A 63 -3.63 21.18 -5.75
C ARG A 63 -2.96 21.49 -4.40
N PHE A 64 -2.15 20.56 -3.89
CA PHE A 64 -1.38 20.71 -2.66
C PHE A 64 0.13 20.83 -2.90
N GLY A 65 0.55 21.21 -4.13
CA GLY A 65 1.96 21.25 -4.52
C GLY A 65 2.82 22.13 -3.63
N LEU A 66 2.28 23.27 -3.17
CA LEU A 66 2.98 24.17 -2.24
C LEU A 66 3.24 23.51 -0.88
N TRP A 67 2.22 22.89 -0.28
CA TRP A 67 2.35 22.18 1.00
C TRP A 67 3.31 20.98 0.92
N VAL A 68 3.21 20.20 -0.16
CA VAL A 68 4.13 19.09 -0.43
C VAL A 68 5.56 19.62 -0.62
N GLY A 69 5.72 20.71 -1.38
CA GLY A 69 7.01 21.37 -1.58
C GLY A 69 7.62 21.86 -0.27
N THR A 70 6.84 22.50 0.59
CA THR A 70 7.27 22.92 1.93
C THR A 70 7.68 21.73 2.79
N PHE A 71 6.88 20.66 2.81
CA PHE A 71 7.21 19.43 3.54
C PHE A 71 8.53 18.81 3.07
N LEU A 72 8.76 18.74 1.74
CA LEU A 72 9.99 18.23 1.16
C LEU A 72 11.19 19.13 1.46
N ALA A 73 11.01 20.44 1.41
CA ALA A 73 12.06 21.41 1.73
C ALA A 73 12.50 21.30 3.20
N PHE A 74 11.55 21.20 4.14
CA PHE A 74 11.86 20.98 5.55
C PHE A 74 12.50 19.62 5.78
N SER A 75 12.02 18.56 5.13
CA SER A 75 12.62 17.22 5.24
C SER A 75 14.08 17.21 4.76
N PHE A 76 14.36 17.90 3.64
CA PHE A 76 15.72 18.08 3.13
C PHE A 76 16.59 18.93 4.07
N LEU A 77 16.06 20.03 4.61
CA LEU A 77 16.75 20.86 5.58
C LEU A 77 17.10 20.07 6.85
N THR A 78 16.16 19.29 7.39
CA THR A 78 16.40 18.44 8.56
C THR A 78 17.48 17.40 8.28
N MET A 79 17.50 16.81 7.08
CA MET A 79 18.56 15.89 6.67
C MET A 79 19.93 16.60 6.60
N LEU A 80 20.00 17.83 6.09
CA LEU A 80 21.24 18.61 6.02
C LEU A 80 21.75 19.07 7.39
N ILE A 81 20.84 19.44 8.30
CA ILE A 81 21.21 19.84 9.67
C ILE A 81 21.71 18.62 10.44
N ASN A 82 21.05 17.47 10.27
CA ASN A 82 21.40 16.22 10.95
C ASN A 82 22.33 15.36 10.07
N LEU A 83 23.50 15.92 9.74
CA LEU A 83 24.59 15.25 9.02
C LEU A 83 25.11 14.05 9.83
N SER A 84 24.38 12.93 9.76
CA SER A 84 24.73 11.68 10.40
C SER A 84 25.35 10.69 9.39
N ILE A 85 25.95 9.63 9.92
CA ILE A 85 26.47 8.48 9.14
C ILE A 85 25.39 7.88 8.22
N THR A 86 24.11 8.11 8.50
CA THR A 86 22.96 7.60 7.72
C THR A 86 22.49 8.52 6.60
N ILE A 87 23.29 9.51 6.17
CA ILE A 87 22.91 10.47 5.14
C ILE A 87 22.44 9.80 3.83
N LEU A 88 23.09 8.72 3.41
CA LEU A 88 22.72 7.99 2.19
C LEU A 88 21.32 7.36 2.33
N TYR A 89 21.03 6.73 3.47
CA TYR A 89 19.70 6.16 3.74
C TYR A 89 18.63 7.25 3.82
N SER A 90 18.92 8.35 4.50
CA SER A 90 18.01 9.49 4.62
C SER A 90 17.72 10.12 3.26
N PHE A 91 18.73 10.20 2.38
CA PHE A 91 18.58 10.70 1.03
C PHE A 91 17.75 9.77 0.13
N ILE A 92 18.00 8.45 0.19
CA ILE A 92 17.19 7.47 -0.55
C ILE A 92 15.73 7.52 -0.07
N MET A 93 15.50 7.61 1.24
CA MET A 93 14.15 7.77 1.79
C MET A 93 13.48 9.07 1.32
N LEU A 94 14.22 10.18 1.28
CA LEU A 94 13.70 11.44 0.74
C LEU A 94 13.31 11.29 -0.74
N LEU A 95 14.16 10.68 -1.57
CA LEU A 95 13.84 10.41 -2.97
C LEU A 95 12.61 9.49 -3.11
N HIS A 96 12.49 8.48 -2.26
CA HIS A 96 11.34 7.59 -2.22
C HIS A 96 10.04 8.33 -1.89
N VAL A 97 10.09 9.21 -0.91
CA VAL A 97 8.97 10.08 -0.53
C VAL A 97 8.58 11.01 -1.68
N ILE A 98 9.56 11.59 -2.40
CA ILE A 98 9.32 12.39 -3.61
C ILE A 98 8.60 11.55 -4.66
N VAL A 99 9.12 10.35 -4.98
CA VAL A 99 8.51 9.46 -5.97
C VAL A 99 7.06 9.15 -5.59
N CYS A 100 6.80 8.81 -4.33
CA CYS A 100 5.45 8.54 -3.85
C CYS A 100 4.52 9.75 -4.00
N PHE A 101 4.94 10.93 -3.54
CA PHE A 101 4.10 12.13 -3.63
C PHE A 101 3.77 12.48 -5.09
N PHE A 102 4.76 12.51 -5.97
CA PHE A 102 4.54 12.92 -7.35
C PHE A 102 3.77 11.89 -8.17
N ILE A 103 3.95 10.60 -7.91
CA ILE A 103 3.23 9.55 -8.65
C ILE A 103 1.79 9.39 -8.14
N PHE A 104 1.57 9.42 -6.82
CA PHE A 104 0.24 9.22 -6.24
C PHE A 104 -0.57 10.51 -6.14
N TYR A 105 -0.01 11.61 -5.63
CA TYR A 105 -0.74 12.88 -5.54
C TYR A 105 -0.72 13.67 -6.85
N GLY A 106 0.35 13.53 -7.66
CA GLY A 106 0.44 14.14 -8.98
C GLY A 106 -0.50 13.53 -10.02
N MET A 107 -1.14 12.41 -9.69
CA MET A 107 -2.13 11.72 -10.53
C MET A 107 -3.28 12.62 -10.99
N HIS A 108 -3.67 13.62 -10.20
CA HIS A 108 -4.70 14.60 -10.60
C HIS A 108 -4.32 15.49 -11.78
N THR A 109 -3.04 15.51 -12.17
CA THR A 109 -2.53 16.32 -13.29
C THR A 109 -2.47 15.54 -14.61
N GLU A 110 -2.74 14.23 -14.58
CA GLU A 110 -2.79 13.38 -15.78
C GLU A 110 -4.12 13.61 -16.52
N PRO A 111 -4.10 14.04 -17.80
CA PRO A 111 -5.31 14.23 -18.58
C PRO A 111 -6.01 12.88 -18.83
N ASP A 112 -7.35 12.88 -18.78
CA ASP A 112 -8.22 11.72 -19.04
C ASP A 112 -8.05 10.52 -18.09
N PHE A 113 -7.37 10.72 -16.96
CA PHE A 113 -7.13 9.65 -16.00
C PHE A 113 -8.36 9.37 -15.10
N ASN A 114 -8.85 8.12 -15.11
CA ASN A 114 -9.98 7.70 -14.28
C ASN A 114 -9.52 7.13 -12.92
N PHE A 115 -9.37 8.02 -11.94
CA PHE A 115 -8.96 7.67 -10.57
C PHE A 115 -9.82 6.60 -9.91
N ARG A 116 -11.14 6.63 -10.13
CA ARG A 116 -12.07 5.72 -9.46
C ARG A 116 -11.86 4.27 -9.92
N GLU A 117 -11.57 4.07 -11.20
CA GLU A 117 -11.29 2.74 -11.74
C GLU A 117 -9.95 2.17 -11.27
N GLU A 118 -8.91 3.01 -11.19
CA GLU A 118 -7.62 2.57 -10.66
C GLU A 118 -7.74 2.21 -9.17
N LEU A 119 -8.38 3.08 -8.39
CA LEU A 119 -8.62 2.85 -6.97
C LEU A 119 -9.44 1.58 -6.72
N TYR A 120 -10.48 1.33 -7.53
CA TYR A 120 -11.26 0.10 -7.46
C TYR A 120 -10.39 -1.13 -7.76
N THR A 121 -9.53 -1.05 -8.78
CA THR A 121 -8.62 -2.15 -9.14
C THR A 121 -7.67 -2.46 -8.00
N ILE A 122 -7.06 -1.44 -7.39
CA ILE A 122 -6.13 -1.58 -6.27
C ILE A 122 -6.84 -2.19 -5.05
N ALA A 123 -8.00 -1.64 -4.67
CA ALA A 123 -8.76 -2.13 -3.52
C ALA A 123 -9.21 -3.58 -3.70
N LYS A 124 -9.66 -3.93 -4.91
CA LYS A 124 -10.03 -5.31 -5.28
C LYS A 124 -8.85 -6.27 -5.09
N ILE A 125 -7.66 -5.88 -5.55
CA ILE A 125 -6.44 -6.69 -5.40
C ILE A 125 -6.06 -6.86 -3.93
N ILE A 126 -6.06 -5.78 -3.14
CA ILE A 126 -5.78 -5.83 -1.70
C ILE A 126 -6.72 -6.80 -0.98
N VAL A 127 -8.03 -6.72 -1.27
CA VAL A 127 -9.04 -7.60 -0.67
C VAL A 127 -8.75 -9.07 -1.00
N TYR A 128 -8.47 -9.41 -2.27
CA TYR A 128 -8.18 -10.79 -2.64
C TYR A 128 -6.91 -11.32 -1.98
N ILE A 129 -5.79 -10.60 -2.10
CA ILE A 129 -4.52 -11.06 -1.58
C ILE A 129 -4.58 -11.18 -0.05
N THR A 130 -5.16 -10.18 0.63
CA THR A 130 -5.28 -10.22 2.10
C THR A 130 -6.17 -11.36 2.57
N THR A 131 -7.29 -11.60 1.89
CA THR A 131 -8.19 -12.72 2.25
C THR A 131 -7.50 -14.06 2.10
N VAL A 132 -6.80 -14.29 0.98
CA VAL A 132 -6.04 -15.54 0.77
C VAL A 132 -4.92 -15.69 1.80
N ALA A 133 -4.15 -14.63 2.04
CA ALA A 133 -3.08 -14.61 3.04
C ALA A 133 -3.59 -14.93 4.45
N ASN A 134 -4.71 -14.31 4.87
CA ASN A 134 -5.32 -14.58 6.17
C ASN A 134 -5.87 -15.99 6.27
N ILE A 135 -6.55 -16.51 5.24
CA ILE A 135 -7.05 -17.89 5.24
C ILE A 135 -5.90 -18.88 5.41
N ILE A 136 -4.79 -18.71 4.65
CA ILE A 136 -3.60 -19.55 4.78
C ILE A 136 -3.04 -19.46 6.20
N GLY A 137 -2.86 -18.25 6.73
CA GLY A 137 -2.33 -18.03 8.07
C GLY A 137 -3.20 -18.67 9.17
N ILE A 138 -4.52 -18.53 9.08
CA ILE A 138 -5.47 -19.09 10.05
C ILE A 138 -5.50 -20.62 9.97
N ILE A 139 -5.49 -21.20 8.76
CA ILE A 139 -5.44 -22.66 8.58
C ILE A 139 -4.14 -23.21 9.17
N CYS A 140 -3.00 -22.58 8.89
CA CYS A 140 -1.72 -22.99 9.47
C CYS A 140 -1.72 -22.90 11.00
N LEU A 141 -2.40 -21.90 11.58
CA LEU A 141 -2.57 -21.77 13.02
C LEU A 141 -3.41 -22.92 13.58
N MET A 142 -4.53 -23.24 12.95
CA MET A 142 -5.43 -24.33 13.38
C MET A 142 -4.75 -25.70 13.31
N LEU A 143 -3.86 -25.91 12.35
CA LEU A 143 -3.06 -27.14 12.22
C LEU A 143 -1.87 -27.20 13.18
N GLY A 144 -1.63 -26.15 13.97
CA GLY A 144 -0.48 -26.07 14.87
C GLY A 144 0.86 -25.97 14.14
N PHE A 145 0.86 -25.57 12.87
CA PHE A 145 2.07 -25.46 12.08
C PHE A 145 2.73 -24.11 12.36
N SER A 146 3.86 -24.14 13.05
CA SER A 146 4.71 -22.98 13.31
C SER A 146 6.16 -23.35 13.01
N PHE A 147 6.88 -22.47 12.32
CA PHE A 147 8.32 -22.63 12.13
C PHE A 147 9.04 -21.29 12.22
N GLU A 148 10.29 -21.34 12.62
CA GLU A 148 11.19 -20.19 12.69
C GLU A 148 12.42 -20.48 11.83
N TRP A 149 12.61 -19.71 10.77
CA TRP A 149 13.73 -19.85 9.84
C TRP A 149 14.44 -18.50 9.67
N TYR A 150 15.59 -18.33 10.31
CA TYR A 150 16.38 -17.10 10.31
C TYR A 150 15.53 -15.85 10.66
N TRP A 151 15.10 -15.09 9.66
CA TRP A 151 14.28 -13.88 9.79
C TRP A 151 12.78 -14.13 9.56
N ILE A 152 12.39 -15.32 9.11
CA ILE A 152 11.00 -15.71 8.86
C ILE A 152 10.44 -16.41 10.09
N LYS A 153 9.46 -15.78 10.74
CA LYS A 153 8.75 -16.34 11.88
C LYS A 153 7.31 -16.59 11.47
N PHE A 154 6.99 -17.87 11.25
CA PHE A 154 5.73 -18.24 10.65
C PHE A 154 4.71 -18.74 11.68
N THR A 155 3.52 -18.18 11.46
CA THR A 155 2.26 -18.22 12.18
C THR A 155 2.21 -17.47 13.51
N ILE A 156 3.21 -17.62 14.37
CA ILE A 156 3.24 -16.97 15.70
C ILE A 156 4.59 -16.29 15.94
N TYR A 157 4.54 -15.08 16.49
CA TYR A 157 5.69 -14.31 16.94
C TYR A 157 5.40 -13.70 18.30
N GLU A 158 6.23 -13.98 19.32
CA GLU A 158 6.05 -13.43 20.67
C GLU A 158 4.62 -13.64 21.22
N ASN A 159 4.06 -14.85 21.05
CA ASN A 159 2.67 -15.21 21.41
C ASN A 159 1.57 -14.41 20.67
N ARG A 160 1.93 -13.65 19.63
CA ARG A 160 0.99 -12.92 18.78
C ARG A 160 0.88 -13.59 17.43
N PHE A 161 -0.32 -13.59 16.88
CA PHE A 161 -0.56 -14.13 15.55
C PHE A 161 0.05 -13.23 14.48
N THR A 162 0.85 -13.82 13.59
CA THR A 162 1.47 -13.12 12.44
C THR A 162 0.98 -13.63 11.11
N GLY A 163 0.44 -14.86 11.08
CA GLY A 163 0.03 -15.53 9.86
C GLY A 163 1.21 -15.66 8.89
N VAL A 164 1.04 -15.16 7.66
CA VAL A 164 2.06 -15.16 6.59
C VAL A 164 2.92 -13.89 6.57
N PHE A 165 2.69 -12.95 7.49
CA PHE A 165 3.35 -11.65 7.51
C PHE A 165 4.59 -11.65 8.40
N ILE A 166 5.51 -10.74 8.12
CA ILE A 166 6.81 -10.64 8.82
C ILE A 166 6.65 -10.35 10.31
N ASN A 167 5.66 -9.54 10.66
CA ASN A 167 5.43 -9.04 12.01
C ASN A 167 3.93 -8.90 12.27
N PRO A 168 3.44 -9.14 13.51
CA PRO A 168 2.02 -8.97 13.85
C PRO A 168 1.48 -7.57 13.55
N ASN A 169 2.30 -6.51 13.66
CA ASN A 169 1.91 -5.14 13.33
C ASN A 169 1.60 -4.96 11.84
N ASN A 170 2.35 -5.63 10.96
CA ASN A 170 2.09 -5.57 9.52
C ASN A 170 0.79 -6.29 9.18
N LEU A 171 0.54 -7.46 9.80
CA LEU A 171 -0.74 -8.16 9.69
C LEU A 171 -1.90 -7.27 10.15
N GLY A 172 -1.77 -6.63 11.31
CA GLY A 172 -2.77 -5.71 11.85
C GLY A 172 -3.04 -4.55 10.91
N PHE A 173 -2.00 -3.87 10.43
CA PHE A 173 -2.12 -2.74 9.49
C PHE A 173 -2.84 -3.16 8.20
N ILE A 174 -2.40 -4.25 7.56
CA ILE A 174 -3.00 -4.76 6.34
C ILE A 174 -4.45 -5.19 6.55
N SER A 175 -4.77 -5.80 7.69
CA SER A 175 -6.14 -6.19 8.04
C SER A 175 -7.06 -4.96 8.11
N VAL A 176 -6.60 -3.85 8.71
CA VAL A 176 -7.39 -2.61 8.76
C VAL A 176 -7.53 -1.99 7.36
N VAL A 177 -6.45 -1.93 6.58
CA VAL A 177 -6.51 -1.44 5.19
C VAL A 177 -7.51 -2.27 4.37
N ALA A 178 -7.50 -3.59 4.51
CA ALA A 178 -8.44 -4.47 3.81
C ALA A 178 -9.89 -4.24 4.24
N LEU A 179 -10.16 -3.94 5.52
CA LEU A 179 -11.49 -3.55 6.00
C LEU A 179 -11.96 -2.23 5.37
N VAL A 180 -11.08 -1.24 5.30
CA VAL A 180 -11.36 0.04 4.62
C VAL A 180 -11.65 -0.19 3.13
N CYS A 181 -10.85 -1.02 2.46
CA CYS A 181 -11.09 -1.41 1.06
C CYS A 181 -12.42 -2.14 0.88
N CYS A 182 -12.78 -3.06 1.78
CA CYS A 182 -14.08 -3.75 1.76
C CYS A 182 -15.24 -2.77 1.88
N HIS A 183 -15.16 -1.82 2.81
CA HIS A 183 -16.19 -0.80 2.98
C HIS A 183 -16.33 0.08 1.72
N MET A 184 -15.21 0.52 1.13
CA MET A 184 -15.21 1.29 -0.11
C MET A 184 -15.85 0.51 -1.28
N LEU A 185 -15.52 -0.77 -1.43
CA LEU A 185 -16.09 -1.65 -2.47
C LEU A 185 -17.56 -2.00 -2.24
N TYR A 186 -18.07 -1.81 -1.02
CA TYR A 186 -19.49 -2.03 -0.69
C TYR A 186 -20.37 -0.79 -0.99
N LYS A 187 -19.78 0.42 -1.03
CA LYS A 187 -20.53 1.67 -1.21
C LYS A 187 -21.13 1.79 -2.62
N LYS A 188 -22.46 1.95 -2.69
CA LYS A 188 -23.21 2.01 -3.97
C LYS A 188 -22.74 3.14 -4.89
N ASP A 189 -22.60 4.36 -4.37
CA ASP A 189 -22.19 5.53 -5.17
C ASP A 189 -20.81 5.34 -5.82
N PHE A 190 -19.90 4.65 -5.13
CA PHE A 190 -18.58 4.35 -5.67
C PHE A 190 -18.70 3.29 -6.77
N MET A 191 -19.50 2.25 -6.55
CA MET A 191 -19.75 1.18 -7.51
C MET A 191 -20.49 1.63 -8.78
N GLU A 192 -21.35 2.63 -8.70
CA GLU A 192 -22.04 3.19 -9.88
C GLU A 192 -21.10 4.00 -10.77
N SER A 193 -20.01 4.52 -10.20
CA SER A 193 -19.02 5.31 -10.93
C SER A 193 -17.90 4.50 -11.60
N VAL A 194 -17.95 3.17 -11.51
CA VAL A 194 -16.91 2.26 -12.00
C VAL A 194 -17.51 1.23 -12.95
N SER A 195 -16.90 1.08 -14.12
CA SER A 195 -17.35 0.15 -15.19
C SER A 195 -17.00 -1.32 -14.94
N GLN A 196 -16.19 -1.61 -13.92
CA GLN A 196 -15.62 -2.94 -13.67
C GLN A 196 -16.57 -3.92 -12.98
N GLN A 197 -16.34 -5.22 -13.18
CA GLN A 197 -17.12 -6.28 -12.55
C GLN A 197 -17.00 -6.23 -11.01
N ARG A 198 -18.17 -6.26 -10.35
CA ARG A 198 -18.31 -6.22 -8.89
C ARG A 198 -17.61 -7.40 -8.21
N VAL A 199 -16.92 -7.13 -7.11
CA VAL A 199 -16.43 -8.18 -6.22
C VAL A 199 -17.64 -8.89 -5.59
N SER A 200 -17.61 -10.22 -5.55
CA SER A 200 -18.71 -10.98 -4.97
C SER A 200 -18.87 -10.66 -3.47
N LYS A 201 -20.11 -10.69 -2.98
CA LYS A 201 -20.39 -10.48 -1.54
C LYS A 201 -19.66 -11.50 -0.65
N ILE A 202 -19.49 -12.74 -1.13
CA ILE A 202 -18.81 -13.81 -0.39
C ILE A 202 -17.36 -13.43 -0.12
N TRP A 203 -16.63 -12.93 -1.13
CA TRP A 203 -15.26 -12.45 -0.96
C TRP A 203 -15.15 -11.28 0.00
N ILE A 204 -16.07 -10.33 -0.04
CA ILE A 204 -16.08 -9.19 0.90
C ILE A 204 -16.31 -9.68 2.32
N ILE A 205 -17.32 -10.52 2.55
CA ILE A 205 -17.63 -11.07 3.88
C ILE A 205 -16.44 -11.89 4.41
N SER A 206 -15.86 -12.75 3.57
CA SER A 206 -14.68 -13.53 3.93
C SER A 206 -13.50 -12.65 4.33
N CYS A 207 -13.26 -11.56 3.59
CA CYS A 207 -12.20 -10.60 3.91
C CYS A 207 -12.45 -9.92 5.24
N VAL A 208 -13.68 -9.49 5.51
CA VAL A 208 -14.07 -8.84 6.77
C VAL A 208 -13.88 -9.79 7.95
N CYS A 209 -14.42 -11.00 7.86
CA CYS A 209 -14.33 -11.98 8.94
C CYS A 209 -12.88 -12.37 9.24
N THR A 210 -12.10 -12.68 8.21
CA THR A 210 -10.70 -13.09 8.38
C THR A 210 -9.83 -11.94 8.87
N SER A 211 -10.02 -10.71 8.37
CA SER A 211 -9.27 -9.54 8.82
C SER A 211 -9.61 -9.13 10.25
N LEU A 212 -10.87 -9.20 10.68
CA LEU A 212 -11.25 -8.95 12.08
C LEU A 212 -10.65 -9.99 13.02
N PHE A 213 -10.70 -11.26 12.62
CA PHE A 213 -10.09 -12.35 13.39
C PHE A 213 -8.57 -12.18 13.52
N SER A 214 -7.89 -11.90 12.41
CA SER A 214 -6.46 -11.58 12.40
C SER A 214 -6.11 -10.37 13.26
N LEU A 215 -6.92 -9.31 13.23
CA LEU A 215 -6.69 -8.08 13.99
C LEU A 215 -6.78 -8.29 15.51
N VAL A 216 -7.70 -9.15 15.96
CA VAL A 216 -7.83 -9.51 17.39
C VAL A 216 -6.63 -10.35 17.83
N LEU A 217 -6.22 -11.32 17.03
CA LEU A 217 -5.14 -12.25 17.40
C LEU A 217 -3.73 -11.65 17.28
N CYS A 218 -3.53 -10.63 16.44
CA CYS A 218 -2.22 -10.01 16.26
C CYS A 218 -1.86 -9.04 17.39
N ASP A 219 -2.85 -8.61 18.20
CA ASP A 219 -2.69 -7.73 19.36
C ASP A 219 -1.85 -6.48 19.05
N SER A 220 -2.16 -5.81 17.94
CA SER A 220 -1.44 -4.60 17.52
C SER A 220 -2.19 -3.34 17.93
N ASN A 221 -1.71 -2.68 18.99
CA ASN A 221 -2.29 -1.44 19.51
C ASN A 221 -2.40 -0.35 18.44
N ALA A 222 -1.36 -0.15 17.63
CA ALA A 222 -1.35 0.87 16.59
C ALA A 222 -2.43 0.61 15.52
N SER A 223 -2.60 -0.65 15.11
CA SER A 223 -3.63 -1.04 14.16
C SER A 223 -5.03 -0.88 14.75
N MET A 224 -5.25 -1.22 16.02
CA MET A 224 -6.52 -0.97 16.70
C MET A 224 -6.87 0.52 16.76
N VAL A 225 -5.89 1.38 17.08
CA VAL A 225 -6.07 2.83 17.07
C VAL A 225 -6.42 3.34 15.67
N LEU A 226 -5.77 2.81 14.62
CA LEU A 226 -6.08 3.15 13.24
C LEU A 226 -7.52 2.74 12.87
N ALA A 227 -7.93 1.53 13.25
CA ALA A 227 -9.29 1.04 13.04
C ALA A 227 -10.32 1.91 13.76
N LEU A 228 -10.08 2.25 15.03
CA LEU A 228 -10.93 3.15 15.81
C LEU A 228 -11.00 4.53 15.18
N GLY A 229 -9.86 5.11 14.77
CA GLY A 229 -9.82 6.40 14.09
C GLY A 229 -10.68 6.39 12.82
N TYR A 230 -10.63 5.31 12.05
CA TYR A 230 -11.49 5.14 10.88
C TYR A 230 -12.98 5.10 11.24
N VAL A 231 -13.37 4.32 12.27
CA VAL A 231 -14.77 4.24 12.73
C VAL A 231 -15.25 5.60 13.25
N VAL A 232 -14.44 6.32 14.03
CA VAL A 232 -14.80 7.65 14.54
C VAL A 232 -15.02 8.62 13.39
N VAL A 233 -14.10 8.68 12.42
CA VAL A 233 -14.28 9.54 11.25
C VAL A 233 -15.54 9.16 10.47
N TYR A 234 -15.81 7.86 10.31
CA TYR A 234 -17.02 7.38 9.65
C TYR A 234 -18.29 7.82 10.38
N VAL A 235 -18.37 7.63 11.70
CA VAL A 235 -19.57 7.95 12.50
C VAL A 235 -19.78 9.47 12.65
N VAL A 236 -18.69 10.26 12.67
CA VAL A 236 -18.78 11.71 12.90
C VAL A 236 -19.04 12.48 11.60
N TYR A 237 -18.49 12.04 10.46
CA TYR A 237 -18.56 12.78 9.20
C TYR A 237 -19.64 12.27 8.22
N ILE A 238 -20.31 11.16 8.51
CA ILE A 238 -21.42 10.61 7.71
C ILE A 238 -22.67 10.53 8.58
#